data_AF-A0A924DDD7-F1
#
_entry.id   AF-A0A924DDD7-F1
#
_cell.length_a   1.000
_cell.length_b   1.000
_cell.length_c   1.000
_cell.angle_alpha   90.00
_cell.angle_beta   90.00
_cell.angle_gamma   90.00
#
_symmetry.space_group_name_H-M   'P 1'
#
loop_
_entity.id
_entity.type
_entity.pdbx_description
1 polymer ?
#
loop_
_entity_poly.entity_id
_entity_poly.type
_entity_poly.pdbx_seq_one_letter_code
_entity_poly.pdbx_strand_id
1 'polypeptide(L)'
;MWFPVLSLAVGLVVGFTLFSFTHWHVPPEYAPYLSVAALAGVDTLFGGIRAGIEGRFQTDIFVTGFLLNTLFAAALAALGDRIGINLALVAVIAIGSRVFLNLSLIRRYYLNQWTLKRNRQSDEVGQVASVTVPLAQEQKIGGV
;
A
#
# COMPACT_ATOMS: atom_id res chain seq x y z
N MET A 1 3.32 3.80 17.26
CA MET A 1 2.95 2.80 16.22
C MET A 1 1.47 2.39 16.21
N TRP A 2 0.65 2.81 17.19
CA TRP A 2 -0.74 2.36 17.36
C TRP A 2 -1.77 3.42 16.96
N PHE A 3 -1.37 4.69 16.86
CA PHE A 3 -2.21 5.80 16.40
C PHE A 3 -2.97 5.54 15.08
N PRO A 4 -2.38 4.95 14.01
CA PRO A 4 -3.12 4.69 12.77
C PRO A 4 -4.22 3.65 12.97
N VAL A 5 -3.92 2.56 13.68
CA VAL A 5 -4.87 1.49 13.98
C VAL A 5 -6.01 2.01 14.86
N LEU A 6 -5.67 2.83 15.86
CA LEU A 6 -6.66 3.48 16.72
C LEU A 6 -7.57 4.42 15.90
N SER A 7 -7.01 5.23 15.00
CA SER A 7 -7.80 6.14 14.16
C SER A 7 -8.73 5.39 13.20
N LEU A 8 -8.31 4.24 12.67
CA LEU A 8 -9.14 3.38 11.83
C LEU A 8 -10.26 2.73 12.64
N ALA A 9 -9.95 2.21 13.82
CA ALA A 9 -10.95 1.62 14.73
C ALA A 9 -11.99 2.66 15.16
N VAL A 10 -11.55 3.86 15.54
CA VAL A 10 -12.44 4.98 15.88
C VAL A 10 -13.30 5.36 14.67
N GLY A 11 -12.71 5.49 13.49
CA GLY A 11 -13.46 5.79 12.26
C GLY A 11 -14.54 4.74 11.94
N LEU A 12 -14.21 3.45 12.09
CA LEU A 12 -15.18 2.35 11.91
C LEU A 12 -16.30 2.40 12.94
N VAL A 13 -15.96 2.60 14.22
CA VAL A 13 -16.95 2.69 15.31
C VAL A 13 -17.87 3.88 15.11
N VAL A 14 -17.32 5.06 14.78
CA VAL A 14 -18.09 6.27 14.49
C VAL A 14 -18.98 6.07 13.27
N GLY A 15 -18.45 5.51 12.18
CA GLY A 15 -19.24 5.22 10.97
C GLY A 15 -20.38 4.24 11.23
N PHE A 16 -20.11 3.15 11.93
CA PHE A 16 -21.10 2.12 12.28
C PHE A 16 -22.18 2.64 13.23
N THR A 17 -21.78 3.40 14.25
CA THR A 17 -22.74 4.01 15.20
C THR A 17 -23.61 5.04 14.48
N LEU A 18 -23.03 5.93 13.68
CA LEU A 18 -23.79 6.93 12.92
C LEU A 18 -24.77 6.27 11.92
N PHE A 19 -24.35 5.19 11.25
CA PHE A 19 -25.22 4.40 10.39
C PHE A 19 -26.39 3.78 11.17
N SER A 20 -26.12 3.21 12.35
CA SER A 20 -27.13 2.54 13.18
C SER A 20 -28.15 3.50 13.80
N PHE A 21 -27.71 4.68 14.29
CA PHE A 21 -28.62 5.64 14.93
C PHE A 21 -29.55 6.34 13.93
N THR A 22 -29.09 6.56 12.69
CA THR A 22 -29.81 7.43 11.75
C THR A 22 -30.89 6.70 10.94
N HIS A 23 -31.03 5.36 11.04
CA HIS A 23 -31.96 4.56 10.21
C HIS A 23 -31.87 4.89 8.71
N TRP A 24 -30.68 5.33 8.27
CA TRP A 24 -30.46 5.83 6.92
C TRP A 24 -30.27 4.65 5.98
N HIS A 25 -31.36 4.18 5.41
CA HIS A 25 -31.31 3.19 4.35
C HIS A 25 -30.74 3.86 3.11
N VAL A 26 -29.52 3.50 2.72
CA VAL A 26 -28.92 3.93 1.46
C VAL A 26 -29.68 3.24 0.33
N PRO A 27 -30.39 3.98 -0.54
CA PRO A 27 -31.09 3.36 -1.66
C PRO A 27 -30.12 2.58 -2.55
N PRO A 28 -30.54 1.43 -3.14
CA PRO A 28 -29.68 0.59 -3.97
C PRO A 28 -29.04 1.35 -5.15
N GLU A 29 -29.70 2.41 -5.61
CA GLU A 29 -29.25 3.30 -6.69
C GLU A 29 -27.90 3.97 -6.39
N TYR A 30 -27.56 4.22 -5.11
CA TYR A 30 -26.29 4.84 -4.74
C TYR A 30 -25.15 3.84 -4.53
N ALA A 31 -25.43 2.55 -4.55
CA ALA A 31 -24.43 1.50 -4.31
C ALA A 31 -23.24 1.57 -5.30
N PRO A 32 -23.43 1.82 -6.62
CA PRO A 32 -22.33 1.96 -7.55
C PRO A 32 -21.40 3.12 -7.18
N TYR A 33 -21.94 4.30 -6.87
CA TYR A 33 -21.13 5.47 -6.54
C TYR A 33 -20.30 5.25 -5.28
N LEU A 34 -20.92 4.68 -4.23
CA LEU A 34 -20.24 4.38 -2.98
C LEU A 34 -19.15 3.31 -3.17
N SER A 35 -19.41 2.31 -4.02
CA SER A 35 -18.45 1.25 -4.34
C SER A 35 -17.21 1.80 -5.03
N VAL A 36 -17.36 2.65 -6.05
CA VAL A 36 -16.22 3.27 -6.75
C VAL A 36 -15.48 4.24 -5.82
N ALA A 37 -16.20 5.01 -5.00
CA ALA A 37 -15.61 5.91 -4.01
C ALA A 37 -14.76 5.15 -2.98
N ALA A 38 -15.28 4.04 -2.46
CA ALA A 38 -14.56 3.16 -1.54
C ALA A 38 -13.30 2.57 -2.19
N LEU A 39 -13.41 2.11 -3.46
CA LEU A 39 -12.26 1.62 -4.21
C LEU A 39 -11.16 2.68 -4.39
N ALA A 40 -11.54 3.93 -4.68
CA ALA A 40 -10.59 5.06 -4.75
C ALA A 40 -9.93 5.36 -3.40
N GLY A 41 -10.66 5.20 -2.30
CA GLY A 41 -10.11 5.29 -0.95
C GLY A 41 -9.05 4.21 -0.72
N VAL A 42 -9.36 2.96 -1.07
CA VAL A 42 -8.43 1.82 -0.99
C VAL A 42 -7.18 2.03 -1.86
N ASP A 43 -7.32 2.55 -3.08
CA ASP A 43 -6.18 2.93 -3.93
C ASP A 43 -5.24 3.92 -3.22
N THR A 44 -5.83 4.94 -2.60
CA THR A 44 -5.06 5.94 -1.85
C THR A 44 -4.38 5.33 -0.61
N LEU A 45 -5.03 4.37 0.08
CA LEU A 45 -4.41 3.62 1.17
C LEU A 45 -3.18 2.84 0.70
N PHE A 46 -3.28 2.12 -0.42
CA PHE A 46 -2.12 1.41 -0.99
C PHE A 46 -1.02 2.38 -1.44
N GLY A 47 -1.38 3.51 -2.03
CA GLY A 47 -0.44 4.59 -2.36
C GLY A 47 0.27 5.15 -1.12
N GLY A 48 -0.45 5.33 -0.01
CA GLY A 48 0.09 5.77 1.27
C GLY A 48 1.04 4.76 1.89
N ILE A 49 0.68 3.47 1.91
CA ILE A 49 1.55 2.38 2.37
C ILE A 49 2.84 2.36 1.56
N ARG A 50 2.74 2.42 0.23
CA ARG A 50 3.88 2.48 -0.67
C ARG A 50 4.77 3.68 -0.37
N ALA A 51 4.20 4.88 -0.24
CA ALA A 51 4.96 6.09 0.08
C ALA A 51 5.64 6.00 1.46
N GLY A 52 5.00 5.35 2.44
CA GLY A 52 5.59 5.07 3.76
C GLY A 52 6.80 4.15 3.68
N ILE A 53 6.68 3.05 2.91
CA ILE A 53 7.79 2.10 2.68
C ILE A 53 8.96 2.77 1.94
N GLU A 54 8.66 3.67 1.01
CA GLU A 54 9.65 4.41 0.23
C GLU A 54 10.22 5.63 0.99
N GLY A 55 9.78 5.92 2.23
CA GLY A 55 10.24 7.05 3.03
C GLY A 55 9.81 8.43 2.51
N ARG A 56 8.80 8.49 1.62
CA ARG A 56 8.31 9.72 0.98
C ARG A 56 6.85 10.03 1.34
N PHE A 57 6.38 9.54 2.49
CA PHE A 57 5.01 9.79 2.95
C PHE A 57 4.82 11.24 3.36
N GLN A 58 3.86 11.91 2.75
CA GLN A 58 3.46 13.28 3.04
C GLN A 58 1.96 13.28 3.37
N THR A 59 1.63 13.73 4.58
CA THR A 59 0.28 13.59 5.15
C THR A 59 -0.73 14.47 4.41
N ASP A 60 -0.33 15.68 4.04
CA ASP A 60 -1.10 16.62 3.22
C ASP A 60 -1.45 16.04 1.84
N ILE A 61 -0.47 15.45 1.14
CA ILE A 61 -0.70 14.79 -0.16
C ILE A 61 -1.62 13.58 -0.01
N PHE A 62 -1.44 12.79 1.05
CA PHE A 62 -2.28 11.63 1.33
C PHE A 62 -3.74 12.03 1.63
N VAL A 63 -3.97 12.99 2.53
CA VAL A 63 -5.31 13.42 2.95
C VAL A 63 -6.05 14.10 1.81
N THR A 64 -5.38 15.02 1.10
CA THR A 64 -5.96 15.69 -0.07
C THR A 64 -6.25 14.69 -1.19
N GLY A 65 -5.33 13.78 -1.48
CA GLY A 65 -5.52 12.71 -2.44
C GLY A 65 -6.68 11.78 -2.07
N PHE A 66 -6.81 11.38 -0.81
CA PHE A 66 -7.87 10.49 -0.35
C PHE A 66 -9.24 11.13 -0.54
N LEU A 67 -9.41 12.36 -0.06
CA LEU A 67 -10.68 13.07 -0.15
C LEU A 67 -11.04 13.40 -1.61
N LEU A 68 -10.10 13.98 -2.36
CA LEU A 68 -10.36 14.38 -3.74
C LEU A 68 -10.56 13.18 -4.66
N ASN A 69 -9.75 12.12 -4.56
CA ASN A 69 -9.92 10.95 -5.42
C ASN A 69 -11.22 10.20 -5.14
N THR A 70 -11.59 10.03 -3.86
CA THR A 70 -12.86 9.38 -3.47
C THR A 70 -14.05 10.20 -3.92
N LEU A 71 -14.03 11.53 -3.73
CA LEU A 71 -15.08 12.41 -4.20
C LEU A 71 -15.16 12.43 -5.72
N PHE A 72 -14.02 12.51 -6.41
CA PHE A 72 -13.98 12.54 -7.87
C PHE A 72 -14.44 11.21 -8.48
N ALA A 73 -14.12 10.08 -7.85
CA ALA A 73 -14.60 8.76 -8.26
C ALA A 73 -16.13 8.65 -8.12
N ALA A 74 -16.68 9.09 -6.98
CA ALA A 74 -18.14 9.16 -6.80
C ALA A 74 -18.79 10.09 -7.82
N ALA A 75 -18.20 11.27 -8.05
CA ALA A 75 -18.70 12.27 -8.99
C ALA A 75 -18.66 11.76 -10.44
N LEU A 76 -17.60 11.06 -10.85
CA LEU A 76 -17.51 10.43 -12.18
C LEU A 76 -18.57 9.36 -12.37
N ALA A 77 -18.78 8.50 -11.37
CA ALA A 77 -19.81 7.48 -11.42
C ALA A 77 -21.22 8.11 -11.52
N ALA A 78 -21.50 9.15 -10.72
CA ALA A 78 -22.76 9.89 -10.78
C ALA A 78 -22.94 10.64 -12.12
N LEU A 79 -21.86 11.20 -12.68
CA LEU A 79 -21.88 11.85 -13.97
C LEU A 79 -22.16 10.86 -15.12
N GLY A 80 -21.66 9.63 -15.00
CA GLY A 80 -21.92 8.56 -15.96
C GLY A 80 -23.41 8.29 -16.10
N ASP A 81 -24.11 8.19 -14.97
CA ASP A 81 -25.55 7.96 -14.95
C ASP A 81 -26.35 9.12 -15.57
N ARG A 82 -25.85 10.36 -15.45
CA ARG A 82 -26.46 11.54 -16.08
C ARG A 82 -26.28 11.56 -17.61
N ILE A 83 -25.18 11.01 -18.12
CA ILE A 83 -24.85 10.98 -19.55
C ILE A 83 -25.33 9.67 -20.21
N GLY A 84 -25.77 8.69 -19.42
CA GLY A 84 -26.22 7.38 -19.90
C GLY A 84 -25.08 6.41 -20.23
N ILE A 85 -23.89 6.63 -19.68
CA ILE A 85 -22.69 5.80 -19.89
C ILE A 85 -22.25 5.22 -18.55
N ASN A 86 -21.86 3.95 -18.52
CA ASN A 86 -21.37 3.29 -17.30
C ASN A 86 -19.93 3.74 -16.95
N LEU A 87 -19.77 5.00 -16.53
CA LEU A 87 -18.49 5.54 -16.06
C LEU A 87 -18.05 4.91 -14.74
N ALA A 88 -18.95 4.31 -13.97
CA ALA A 88 -18.59 3.55 -12.78
C ALA A 88 -17.62 2.41 -13.14
N LEU A 89 -17.91 1.64 -14.19
CA LEU A 89 -17.04 0.56 -14.66
C LEU A 89 -15.70 1.08 -15.21
N VAL A 90 -15.72 2.19 -15.96
CA VAL A 90 -14.50 2.85 -16.45
C VAL A 90 -13.62 3.31 -15.28
N ALA A 91 -14.21 3.94 -14.28
CA ALA A 91 -13.51 4.38 -13.08
C ALA A 91 -12.94 3.20 -12.30
N VAL A 92 -13.69 2.10 -12.15
CA VAL A 92 -13.21 0.87 -11.51
C VAL A 92 -11.98 0.30 -12.22
N ILE A 93 -11.98 0.26 -13.56
CA ILE A 93 -10.81 -0.21 -14.33
C ILE A 93 -9.62 0.72 -14.13
N ALA A 94 -9.82 2.04 -14.26
CA ALA A 94 -8.76 3.02 -14.12
C ALA A 94 -8.15 3.02 -12.71
N ILE A 95 -8.98 3.12 -11.67
CA ILE A 95 -8.55 3.08 -10.26
C ILE A 95 -7.97 1.71 -9.92
N GLY A 96 -8.61 0.63 -10.37
CA GLY A 96 -8.14 -0.75 -10.16
C GLY A 96 -6.73 -0.97 -10.71
N SER A 97 -6.42 -0.41 -11.89
CA SER A 97 -5.07 -0.48 -12.46
C SER A 97 -4.02 0.18 -11.55
N ARG A 98 -4.37 1.29 -10.88
CA ARG A 98 -3.49 1.97 -9.91
C ARG A 98 -3.32 1.16 -8.63
N VAL A 99 -4.38 0.51 -8.15
CA VAL A 99 -4.32 -0.42 -7.01
C VAL A 99 -3.31 -1.54 -7.30
N PHE A 100 -3.42 -2.20 -8.47
CA PHE A 100 -2.51 -3.27 -8.86
C PHE A 100 -1.07 -2.78 -9.05
N LEU A 101 -0.88 -1.57 -9.57
CA LEU A 101 0.43 -0.96 -9.69
C LEU A 101 1.06 -0.72 -8.31
N ASN A 102 0.32 -0.11 -7.38
CA ASN A 102 0.79 0.12 -6.02
C ASN A 102 1.14 -1.20 -5.33
N LEU A 103 0.30 -2.23 -5.47
CA LEU A 103 0.58 -3.57 -4.93
C LEU A 103 1.83 -4.21 -5.54
N SER A 104 2.03 -4.08 -6.85
CA SER A 104 3.20 -4.61 -7.56
C SER A 104 4.50 -3.95 -7.09
N LEU A 105 4.47 -2.64 -6.82
CA LEU A 105 5.62 -1.90 -6.30
C LEU A 105 5.94 -2.30 -4.86
N ILE A 106 4.92 -2.42 -4.00
CA ILE A 106 5.08 -2.91 -2.62
C ILE A 106 5.71 -4.31 -2.63
N ARG A 107 5.17 -5.23 -3.45
CA ARG A 107 5.73 -6.58 -3.62
C ARG A 107 7.20 -6.54 -4.06
N ARG A 108 7.53 -5.72 -5.07
CA ARG A 108 8.89 -5.58 -5.60
C ARG A 108 9.85 -5.04 -4.54
N TYR A 109 9.43 -4.09 -3.71
CA TYR A 109 10.23 -3.57 -2.62
C TYR A 109 10.65 -4.69 -1.65
N TYR A 110 9.69 -5.49 -1.18
CA TYR A 110 9.99 -6.59 -0.26
C TYR A 110 10.91 -7.64 -0.89
N LEU A 111 10.65 -8.05 -2.14
CA LEU A 111 11.51 -9.01 -2.86
C LEU A 111 12.95 -8.52 -3.04
N ASN A 112 13.14 -7.24 -3.36
CA ASN A 112 14.48 -6.66 -3.49
C ASN A 112 15.22 -6.66 -2.16
N GLN A 113 14.56 -6.30 -1.06
CA GLN A 113 15.17 -6.32 0.28
C GLN A 113 15.63 -7.72 0.68
N TRP A 114 14.88 -8.76 0.31
CA TRP A 114 15.23 -10.15 0.60
C TRP A 114 16.45 -10.61 -0.22
N THR A 115 16.55 -10.15 -1.46
CA THR A 115 17.71 -10.45 -2.33
C THR A 115 18.97 -9.76 -1.83
N LEU A 116 18.89 -8.50 -1.42
CA LEU A 116 20.04 -7.75 -0.86
C LEU A 116 20.57 -8.39 0.42
N LYS A 117 19.70 -8.88 1.32
CA LYS A 117 20.12 -9.59 2.52
C LYS A 117 20.90 -10.87 2.22
N ARG A 118 20.50 -11.64 1.20
CA ARG A 118 21.21 -12.86 0.79
C ARG A 118 22.61 -12.57 0.24
N ASN A 119 22.75 -11.52 -0.56
CA ASN A 119 24.06 -11.17 -1.15
C ASN A 119 25.05 -10.70 -0.10
N ARG A 120 24.60 -9.88 0.87
CA ARG A 120 25.47 -9.39 1.95
C ARG A 120 26.03 -10.52 2.83
N GLN A 121 25.22 -11.55 3.06
CA GLN A 121 25.63 -12.73 3.82
C GLN A 121 26.66 -13.58 3.07
N SER A 122 26.54 -13.70 1.75
CA SER A 122 27.55 -14.35 0.91
C SER A 122 28.88 -13.57 0.89
N ASP A 123 28.81 -12.24 0.86
CA ASP A 123 30.00 -11.37 0.87
C ASP A 123 30.75 -11.44 2.21
N GLU A 124 30.02 -11.42 3.33
CA GLU A 124 30.60 -11.56 4.68
C GLU A 124 31.25 -12.94 4.87
N VAL A 125 30.59 -14.02 4.46
CA VAL A 125 31.14 -15.38 4.53
C VAL A 125 32.38 -15.53 3.63
N GLY A 126 32.37 -14.95 2.43
CA GLY A 126 33.53 -14.94 1.53
C GLY A 126 34.72 -14.15 2.07
N GLN A 127 34.47 -13.05 2.78
CA GLN A 127 35.51 -12.21 3.38
C GLN A 127 36.10 -12.85 4.66
N VAL A 128 35.29 -13.53 5.49
CA VAL A 128 35.78 -14.29 6.65
C VAL A 128 36.60 -15.50 6.21
N ALA A 129 36.18 -16.20 5.15
CA ALA A 129 36.93 -17.31 4.58
C ALA A 129 38.29 -16.88 4.02
N SER A 130 38.38 -15.74 3.33
CA SER A 130 39.65 -15.24 2.79
C SER A 130 40.64 -14.75 3.86
N VAL A 131 40.16 -14.30 5.02
CA VAL A 131 41.00 -13.90 6.17
C VAL A 131 41.46 -15.09 7.02
N THR A 132 40.69 -16.18 7.08
CA THR A 132 40.99 -17.33 7.94
C THR A 132 41.93 -18.35 7.28
N VAL A 133 41.88 -18.50 5.95
CA VAL A 133 42.69 -19.47 5.20
C VAL A 133 44.21 -19.19 5.19
N PRO A 134 44.72 -17.93 5.20
CA PRO A 134 46.16 -17.64 5.22
C PRO A 134 46.87 -18.08 6.51
N LEU A 135 46.24 -17.91 7.67
CA LEU A 135 46.88 -18.17 8.98
C LEU A 135 46.99 -19.68 9.31
N ALA A 136 46.12 -20.51 8.73
CA ALA A 136 46.14 -21.96 8.92
C ALA A 136 47.26 -22.67 8.13
N GLN A 137 47.79 -22.04 7.08
CA GLN A 137 48.90 -22.59 6.28
C GLN A 137 50.27 -22.30 6.94
N GLU A 138 50.38 -21.23 7.73
CA GLU A 138 51.66 -20.83 8.35
C GLU A 138 51.96 -21.61 9.64
N GLN A 139 50.95 -22.04 10.41
CA GLN A 139 51.17 -22.81 11.64
C GLN A 139 51.57 -24.28 11.44
N LYS A 140 51.45 -24.82 10.21
CA LYS A 140 51.83 -26.22 9.93
C LYS A 140 53.30 -26.41 9.54
N ILE A 141 54.08 -25.34 9.45
CA ILE A 141 55.50 -25.37 9.02
C ILE A 141 56.47 -25.13 10.21
N GLY A 142 55.98 -24.69 11.37
CA GLY A 142 56.81 -24.33 12.53
C GLY A 142 56.99 -25.39 13.63
N GLY A 143 56.48 -26.61 13.43
CA GLY A 143 56.59 -27.70 14.40
C GLY A 143 57.55 -28.80 13.93
N VAL A 144 58.85 -28.54 14.01
CA VAL A 144 59.92 -29.55 14.01
C VAL A 144 60.46 -29.65 15.43
#